data_AF-A0A8T4ESE1-F1
#
_entry.id   AF-A0A8T4ESE1-F1
#
_cell.length_a   1.000
_cell.length_b   1.000
_cell.length_c   1.000
_cell.angle_alpha   90.00
_cell.angle_beta   90.00
_cell.angle_gamma   90.00
#
_symmetry.space_group_name_H-M   'P 1'
#
loop_
_entity.id
_entity.type
_entity.pdbx_description
1 polymer ?
#
loop_
_entity_poly.entity_id
_entity_poly.type
_entity_poly.pdbx_seq_one_letter_code
_entity_poly.pdbx_strand_id
1 'polypeptide(L)'
;MAFVFGVEGVPIFEMLFVISLLLLIGLIFVLLELRKLTSLISKEKGELERFEKDLSELEADTGKKSTSEIMGYIQDSIAKGITPDQIEASLVKRGWPKKEVDSILSSLTKK
;
A
#
# COMPACT_ATOMS: atom_id res chain seq x y z
N MET A 1 51.49 -15.80 24.05
CA MET A 1 50.02 -15.74 23.86
C MET A 1 49.64 -14.26 23.84
N ALA A 2 49.14 -13.74 22.71
CA ALA A 2 48.73 -12.34 22.62
C ALA A 2 47.35 -12.18 23.26
N PHE A 3 47.26 -11.47 24.38
CA PHE A 3 45.99 -11.10 24.98
C PHE A 3 45.45 -9.86 24.25
N VAL A 4 44.32 -10.04 23.57
CA VAL A 4 43.61 -8.97 22.90
C VAL A 4 42.86 -8.19 23.99
N PHE A 5 43.52 -7.20 24.59
CA PHE A 5 42.93 -6.35 25.63
C PHE A 5 41.84 -5.45 25.02
N GLY A 6 40.63 -5.49 25.58
CA GLY A 6 39.58 -4.51 25.27
C GLY A 6 39.64 -3.28 26.18
N VAL A 7 38.60 -2.45 26.12
CA VAL A 7 38.47 -1.23 26.93
C VAL A 7 38.16 -1.63 28.38
N GLU A 8 38.84 -1.01 29.35
CA GLU A 8 38.58 -1.17 30.79
C GLU A 8 38.66 -2.62 31.35
N GLY A 9 39.42 -3.50 30.70
CA GLY A 9 39.60 -4.89 31.16
C GLY A 9 38.51 -5.86 30.70
N VAL A 10 37.56 -5.40 29.88
CA VAL A 10 36.57 -6.28 29.23
C VAL A 10 37.19 -6.92 27.98
N PRO A 11 37.10 -8.24 27.80
CA PRO A 11 37.56 -8.91 26.57
C PRO A 11 36.85 -8.36 25.32
N ILE A 12 37.59 -8.14 24.23
CA ILE A 12 37.01 -7.63 22.97
C ILE A 12 35.84 -8.48 22.46
N PHE A 13 35.90 -9.80 22.65
CA PHE A 13 34.84 -10.72 22.24
C PHE A 13 33.51 -10.45 22.95
N GLU A 14 33.52 -10.06 24.22
CA GLU A 14 32.30 -9.74 24.97
C GLU A 14 31.65 -8.46 24.43
N MET A 15 32.45 -7.43 24.13
CA MET A 15 31.95 -6.20 23.52
C MET A 15 31.37 -6.46 22.13
N LEU A 16 32.05 -7.26 21.29
CA LEU A 16 31.54 -7.63 19.97
C LEU A 16 30.25 -8.45 20.06
N PHE A 17 30.14 -9.33 21.04
CA PHE A 17 28.92 -10.09 21.29
C PHE A 17 27.76 -9.18 21.66
N VAL A 18 27.95 -8.23 22.57
CA VAL A 18 26.93 -7.26 22.97
C VAL A 18 26.50 -6.39 21.78
N ILE A 19 27.45 -5.87 21.01
CA ILE A 19 27.16 -5.09 19.80
C ILE A 19 26.36 -5.92 18.79
N SER A 20 26.78 -7.16 18.55
CA SER A 20 26.07 -8.07 17.65
C SER A 20 24.63 -8.33 18.12
N LEU A 21 24.42 -8.50 19.43
CA LEU A 21 23.10 -8.72 20.02
C LEU A 21 22.21 -7.48 19.88
N LEU A 22 22.76 -6.27 20.11
CA LEU A 22 22.03 -5.02 19.90
C LEU A 22 21.65 -4.81 18.43
N LEU A 23 22.57 -5.11 17.49
CA LEU A 23 22.29 -5.05 16.06
C LEU A 23 21.22 -6.05 15.64
N LEU A 24 21.23 -7.27 16.20
CA LEU A 24 20.24 -8.30 15.92
C LEU A 24 18.85 -7.90 16.42
N ILE A 25 18.76 -7.32 17.62
CA ILE A 25 17.51 -6.75 18.15
C ILE A 25 17.00 -5.63 17.23
N GLY A 26 17.87 -4.69 16.84
CA GLY A 26 17.52 -3.61 15.92
C GLY A 26 16.98 -4.13 14.58
N LEU A 27 17.63 -5.15 14.02
CA LEU A 27 17.19 -5.80 12.79
C LEU A 27 15.81 -6.45 12.96
N ILE A 28 15.53 -7.12 14.08
CA ILE A 28 14.22 -7.70 14.37
C ILE A 28 13.14 -6.63 14.36
N PHE A 29 13.37 -5.47 15.00
CA PHE A 29 12.41 -4.37 14.97
C PHE A 29 12.13 -3.87 13.56
N VAL A 30 13.17 -3.69 12.73
CA VAL A 30 13.01 -3.29 11.32
C VAL A 30 12.17 -4.31 10.56
N LEU A 31 12.44 -5.61 10.74
CA LEU A 31 11.67 -6.67 10.08
C LEU A 31 10.20 -6.70 10.51
N LEU A 32 9.91 -6.43 11.78
CA LEU A 32 8.53 -6.35 12.29
C LEU A 32 7.75 -5.20 11.65
N GLU A 33 8.35 -4.01 11.53
CA GLU A 33 7.71 -2.86 10.88
C GLU A 33 7.51 -3.11 9.37
N LEU A 34 8.49 -3.72 8.69
CA LEU A 34 8.34 -4.11 7.28
C LEU A 34 7.19 -5.12 7.08
N ARG A 35 7.00 -6.06 8.01
CA ARG A 35 5.89 -7.01 7.96
C ARG A 35 4.53 -6.33 8.11
N LYS A 36 4.41 -5.33 9.00
CA LYS A 36 3.18 -4.53 9.14
C LYS A 36 2.87 -3.79 7.85
N LEU A 37 3.87 -3.13 7.25
CA LEU A 37 3.72 -2.42 5.98
C LEU A 37 3.25 -3.36 4.85
N THR A 38 3.87 -4.54 4.76
CA THR A 38 3.51 -5.56 3.77
C THR A 38 2.06 -6.03 3.95
N SER A 39 1.61 -6.17 5.20
CA SER A 39 0.21 -6.53 5.49
C SER A 39 -0.79 -5.45 5.07
N LEU A 40 -0.43 -4.17 5.21
CA LEU A 40 -1.30 -3.07 4.78
C LEU A 40 -1.40 -3.05 3.25
N ILE A 41 -0.28 -3.16 2.56
CA ILE A 41 -0.21 -3.24 1.09
C ILE A 41 -1.03 -4.43 0.56
N SER A 42 -0.97 -5.58 1.24
CA SER A 42 -1.73 -6.77 0.82
C SER A 42 -3.25 -6.58 0.96
N LYS A 43 -3.71 -5.87 1.99
CA LYS A 43 -5.14 -5.57 2.16
C LYS A 43 -5.61 -4.60 1.07
N GLU A 44 -4.81 -3.58 0.80
CA GLU A 44 -5.11 -2.58 -0.23
C GLU A 44 -5.18 -3.21 -1.64
N LYS A 45 -4.25 -4.11 -1.97
CA LYS A 45 -4.31 -4.87 -3.23
C LYS A 45 -5.59 -5.69 -3.37
N GLY A 46 -6.07 -6.32 -2.29
CA GLY A 46 -7.30 -7.11 -2.31
C GLY A 46 -8.55 -6.25 -2.59
N GLU A 47 -8.63 -5.05 -2.03
CA GLU A 47 -9.73 -4.11 -2.33
C GLU A 47 -9.64 -3.58 -3.76
N LEU A 48 -8.43 -3.32 -4.27
CA LEU A 48 -8.24 -2.92 -5.66
C LEU A 48 -8.62 -4.03 -6.66
N GLU A 49 -8.28 -5.29 -6.36
CA GLU A 49 -8.67 -6.43 -7.20
C GLU A 49 -10.20 -6.63 -7.22
N ARG A 50 -10.85 -6.47 -6.06
CA ARG A 50 -12.32 -6.46 -5.98
C ARG A 50 -12.89 -5.32 -6.81
N PHE A 51 -12.28 -4.14 -6.71
CA PHE A 51 -12.71 -2.99 -7.49
C PHE A 51 -12.61 -3.24 -9.00
N GLU A 52 -11.49 -3.80 -9.46
CA GLU A 52 -11.30 -4.15 -10.87
C GLU A 52 -12.29 -5.22 -11.33
N LYS A 53 -12.64 -6.19 -10.47
CA LYS A 53 -13.62 -7.23 -10.79
C LYS A 53 -15.03 -6.65 -10.94
N ASP A 54 -15.51 -5.94 -9.94
CA ASP A 54 -16.84 -5.33 -9.91
C ASP A 54 -17.00 -4.28 -11.04
N LEU A 55 -15.94 -3.50 -11.33
CA LEU A 55 -15.92 -2.59 -12.47
C LEU A 55 -16.04 -3.33 -13.80
N SER A 56 -15.39 -4.48 -13.94
CA SER A 56 -15.48 -5.30 -15.16
C SER A 56 -16.89 -5.85 -15.38
N GLU A 57 -17.60 -6.21 -14.31
CA GLU A 57 -18.99 -6.67 -14.36
C GLU A 57 -19.91 -5.52 -14.78
N LEU A 58 -19.75 -4.34 -14.19
CA LEU A 58 -20.52 -3.15 -14.52
C LEU A 58 -20.33 -2.73 -15.99
N GLU A 59 -19.08 -2.79 -16.48
CA GLU A 59 -18.75 -2.52 -17.89
C GLU A 59 -19.40 -3.52 -18.85
N ALA A 60 -19.57 -4.78 -18.44
CA ALA A 60 -20.22 -5.81 -19.27
C ALA A 60 -21.73 -5.57 -19.40
N ASP A 61 -22.37 -5.12 -18.32
CA ASP A 61 -23.82 -4.91 -18.28
C ASP A 61 -24.26 -3.60 -18.96
N THR A 62 -23.48 -2.52 -18.79
CA THR A 62 -23.92 -1.16 -19.16
C THR A 62 -23.03 -0.47 -20.20
N GLY A 63 -21.87 -1.06 -20.49
CA GLY A 63 -20.86 -0.47 -21.36
C GLY A 63 -20.19 0.77 -20.76
N LYS A 64 -19.22 1.34 -21.49
CA LYS A 64 -18.42 2.50 -21.04
C LYS A 64 -19.12 3.85 -21.21
N LYS A 65 -20.41 3.93 -20.85
CA LYS A 65 -21.25 5.13 -21.09
C LYS A 65 -22.14 5.54 -19.91
N SER A 66 -22.36 4.66 -18.92
CA SER A 66 -23.23 4.97 -17.78
C SER A 66 -22.48 5.78 -16.70
N THR A 67 -22.48 7.11 -16.84
CA THR A 67 -21.78 8.02 -15.93
C THR A 67 -22.40 8.09 -14.53
N SER A 68 -23.69 7.77 -14.38
CA SER A 68 -24.40 7.84 -13.09
C SER A 68 -24.14 6.63 -12.20
N GLU A 69 -24.06 5.43 -12.76
CA GLU A 69 -23.84 4.20 -11.99
C GLU A 69 -22.38 4.08 -11.57
N ILE A 70 -21.45 4.47 -12.45
CA ILE A 70 -20.02 4.49 -12.11
C ILE A 70 -19.71 5.50 -11.00
N MET A 71 -20.45 6.61 -10.92
CA MET A 71 -20.27 7.59 -9.86
C MET A 71 -20.62 7.02 -8.48
N GLY A 72 -21.76 6.34 -8.37
CA GLY A 72 -22.15 5.66 -7.12
C GLY A 72 -21.14 4.58 -6.73
N TYR A 73 -20.68 3.83 -7.72
CA TYR A 73 -19.67 2.80 -7.52
C TYR A 73 -18.30 3.36 -7.08
N ILE A 74 -17.84 4.45 -7.68
CA ILE A 74 -16.61 5.16 -7.27
C ILE A 74 -16.75 5.67 -5.84
N GLN A 75 -17.91 6.22 -5.48
CA GLN A 75 -18.16 6.70 -4.12
C GLN A 75 -18.10 5.57 -3.09
N ASP A 76 -18.73 4.42 -3.38
CA ASP A 76 -18.66 3.23 -2.54
C ASP A 76 -17.23 2.68 -2.43
N SER A 77 -16.45 2.78 -3.51
CA SER A 77 -15.06 2.33 -3.56
C SER A 77 -14.14 3.21 -2.71
N ILE A 78 -14.36 4.53 -2.72
CA ILE A 78 -13.66 5.47 -1.82
C ILE A 78 -14.03 5.18 -0.36
N ALA A 79 -15.31 4.89 -0.07
CA ALA A 79 -15.74 4.52 1.27
C ALA A 79 -15.10 3.23 1.79
N LYS A 80 -14.71 2.31 0.90
CA LYS A 80 -13.94 1.09 1.20
C LYS A 80 -12.43 1.34 1.39
N GLY A 81 -11.97 2.57 1.20
CA GLY A 81 -10.58 2.98 1.41
C GLY A 81 -9.72 2.98 0.16
N ILE A 82 -10.30 2.84 -1.03
CA ILE A 82 -9.56 2.94 -2.30
C ILE A 82 -9.29 4.41 -2.60
N THR A 83 -8.05 4.74 -2.94
CA THR A 83 -7.65 6.13 -3.18
C THR A 83 -8.15 6.62 -4.55
N PRO A 84 -8.45 7.93 -4.70
CA PRO A 84 -8.83 8.52 -5.99
C PRO A 84 -7.81 8.23 -7.10
N ASP A 85 -6.51 8.26 -6.77
CA ASP A 85 -5.42 8.01 -7.72
C ASP A 85 -5.45 6.57 -8.28
N GLN A 86 -5.78 5.59 -7.42
CA GLN A 86 -5.92 4.18 -7.84
C GLN A 86 -7.14 3.97 -8.73
N ILE A 87 -8.24 4.65 -8.41
CA ILE A 87 -9.47 4.62 -9.22
C ILE A 87 -9.19 5.25 -10.59
N GLU A 88 -8.54 6.42 -10.63
CA GLU A 88 -8.15 7.09 -11.86
C GLU A 88 -7.27 6.18 -12.73
N ALA A 89 -6.19 5.63 -12.15
CA ALA A 89 -5.28 4.75 -12.85
C ALA A 89 -5.99 3.51 -13.43
N SER A 90 -6.91 2.91 -12.66
CA SER A 90 -7.67 1.73 -13.08
C SER A 90 -8.63 2.04 -14.23
N LEU A 91 -9.35 3.16 -14.15
CA LEU A 91 -10.29 3.61 -15.18
C LEU A 91 -9.56 3.98 -16.47
N VAL A 92 -8.47 4.75 -16.38
CA VAL A 92 -7.66 5.16 -17.53
C VAL A 92 -7.01 3.94 -18.19
N LYS A 93 -6.47 2.98 -17.41
CA LYS A 93 -5.92 1.71 -17.92
C LYS A 93 -6.96 0.90 -18.70
N ARG A 94 -8.23 0.98 -18.31
CA ARG A 94 -9.36 0.34 -19.01
C ARG A 94 -9.87 1.14 -20.20
N GLY A 95 -9.29 2.31 -20.48
CA GLY A 95 -9.63 3.13 -21.63
C GLY A 95 -10.80 4.10 -21.41
N TRP A 96 -11.12 4.42 -20.15
CA TRP A 96 -12.04 5.53 -19.86
C TRP A 96 -11.37 6.87 -20.20
N PRO A 97 -12.13 7.84 -20.75
CA PRO A 97 -11.59 9.16 -21.04
C PRO A 97 -11.17 9.86 -19.75
N LYS A 98 -9.87 10.22 -19.64
CA LYS A 98 -9.34 10.91 -18.45
C LYS A 98 -10.14 12.15 -18.05
N LYS A 99 -10.65 12.92 -19.02
CA LYS A 99 -11.51 14.09 -18.77
C LYS A 99 -12.81 13.76 -18.03
N GLU A 100 -13.43 12.62 -18.34
CA GLU A 100 -14.67 12.18 -17.67
C GLU A 100 -14.36 11.70 -16.26
N VAL A 101 -13.29 10.93 -16.09
CA VAL A 101 -12.81 10.46 -14.79
C VAL A 101 -12.48 11.64 -13.87
N ASP A 102 -11.71 12.61 -14.35
CA ASP A 102 -11.36 13.83 -13.60
C ASP A 102 -12.62 14.64 -13.22
N SER A 103 -13.62 14.71 -14.11
CA SER A 103 -14.89 15.38 -13.84
C SER A 103 -15.67 14.68 -12.72
N ILE A 104 -15.69 13.34 -12.71
CA ILE A 104 -16.37 12.56 -11.67
C ILE A 104 -15.64 12.73 -10.34
N LEU A 105 -14.31 12.55 -10.31
CA LEU A 105 -13.51 12.67 -9.11
C LEU A 105 -13.61 14.07 -8.50
N SER A 106 -13.50 15.12 -9.31
CA SER A 106 -13.63 16.51 -8.84
C SER A 106 -15.02 16.85 -8.30
N SER A 107 -16.08 16.20 -8.81
CA SER A 107 -17.44 16.36 -8.28
C SER A 107 -17.62 15.73 -6.90
N LEU A 108 -16.86 14.67 -6.59
CA LEU A 108 -16.90 13.97 -5.31
C LEU A 108 -16.12 14.71 -4.21
N THR A 109 -15.01 15.38 -4.57
CA THR A 109 -14.17 16.13 -3.61
C THR A 109 -14.76 17.49 -3.22
N LYS A 110 -15.74 18.00 -3.98
CA LYS A 110 -16.32 19.36 -3.80
C LYS A 110 -17.46 19.44 -2.77
N LYS A 111 -17.71 18.37 -2.01
CA LYS A 111 -18.83 18.25 -1.08
C LYS A 111 -18.34 18.23 0.36
#